data_AF-A0A2E0ZDJ9-F1
#
_entry.id   AF-A0A2E0ZDJ9-F1
#
_cell.length_a   1.000
_cell.length_b   1.000
_cell.length_c   1.000
_cell.angle_alpha   90.00
_cell.angle_beta   90.00
_cell.angle_gamma   90.00
#
_symmetry.space_group_name_H-M   'P 1'
#
loop_
_entity.id
_entity.type
_entity.pdbx_description
1 polymer ?
#
loop_
_entity_poly.entity_id
_entity_poly.type
_entity_poly.pdbx_seq_one_letter_code
_entity_poly.pdbx_strand_id
1 'polypeptide(L)'
;MSKKKRPQLGKLPPKHTFFLNPYVDARFTRCPSCDKPNKARKFPFLINVSPMQPLVLNMTGRYCPKCDLLILHQDRVEALIAFTLQKSAPSLIGNEYLVVGTVERKAWRESQKQKGNLKMIVDNLHGFKEVVVFEPEHYGWVPDE
;
A
#
# COMPACT_ATOMS: atom_id res chain seq x y z
N MET A 1 1.07 -17.30 -28.60
CA MET A 1 0.16 -16.20 -28.18
C MET A 1 0.94 -15.21 -27.33
N SER A 2 1.22 -14.01 -27.83
CA SER A 2 1.98 -13.00 -27.08
C SER A 2 1.10 -12.42 -25.97
N LYS A 3 1.45 -12.65 -24.69
CA LYS A 3 0.74 -12.06 -23.55
C LYS A 3 0.78 -10.55 -23.71
N LYS A 4 -0.37 -9.89 -23.94
CA LYS A 4 -0.50 -8.43 -23.90
C LYS A 4 0.09 -7.95 -22.58
N LYS A 5 1.23 -7.23 -22.63
CA LYS A 5 1.82 -6.63 -21.44
C LYS A 5 0.79 -5.66 -20.88
N ARG A 6 0.33 -5.89 -19.66
CA ARG A 6 -0.52 -4.93 -18.94
C ARG A 6 0.25 -3.60 -18.88
N PRO A 7 -0.40 -2.45 -19.10
CA PRO A 7 0.26 -1.16 -18.95
C PRO A 7 0.86 -1.09 -17.55
N GLN A 8 2.18 -0.93 -17.49
CA GLN A 8 2.94 -0.92 -16.26
C GLN A 8 3.34 0.51 -15.96
N LEU A 9 2.97 0.99 -14.77
CA LEU A 9 3.45 2.27 -14.28
C LEU A 9 4.84 2.08 -13.65
N GLY A 10 5.78 2.92 -14.04
CA GLY A 10 7.19 2.85 -13.63
C GLY A 10 8.05 1.92 -14.50
N LYS A 11 9.34 1.83 -14.17
CA LYS A 11 10.33 1.03 -14.95
C LYS A 11 10.68 -0.30 -14.32
N LEU A 12 10.34 -0.51 -13.04
CA LEU A 12 10.72 -1.70 -12.31
C LEU A 12 9.62 -2.75 -12.33
N PRO A 13 9.94 -4.06 -12.37
CA PRO A 13 8.95 -5.14 -12.45
C PRO A 13 7.96 -5.09 -11.27
N PRO A 14 6.69 -5.50 -11.44
CA PRO A 14 5.73 -5.45 -10.34
C PRO A 14 6.15 -6.36 -9.18
N LYS A 15 5.92 -5.91 -7.95
CA LYS A 15 6.22 -6.65 -6.72
C LYS A 15 4.99 -6.72 -5.83
N HIS A 16 4.90 -7.81 -5.07
CA HIS A 16 3.88 -8.06 -4.06
C HIS A 16 2.46 -8.20 -4.61
N THR A 17 1.70 -9.11 -4.00
CA THR A 17 0.24 -9.03 -4.00
C THR A 17 -0.16 -8.07 -2.89
N PHE A 18 -1.16 -7.22 -3.12
CA PHE A 18 -1.53 -6.17 -2.19
C PHE A 18 -2.98 -6.27 -1.73
N PHE A 19 -3.19 -6.02 -0.44
CA PHE A 19 -4.52 -5.87 0.14
C PHE A 19 -4.56 -4.60 0.99
N LEU A 20 -5.50 -3.72 0.70
CA LEU A 20 -5.85 -2.61 1.57
C LEU A 20 -6.98 -3.08 2.49
N ASN A 21 -6.65 -3.30 3.76
CA ASN A 21 -7.56 -3.83 4.76
C ASN A 21 -8.48 -2.72 5.30
N PRO A 22 -9.80 -2.76 5.02
CA PRO A 22 -10.76 -1.79 5.56
C PRO A 22 -11.17 -2.08 7.02
N TYR A 23 -10.89 -3.28 7.52
CA TYR A 23 -11.32 -3.74 8.84
C TYR A 23 -10.33 -3.27 9.92
N VAL A 24 -10.80 -2.38 10.79
CA VAL A 24 -9.98 -1.75 11.84
C VAL A 24 -9.57 -2.75 12.93
N ASP A 25 -10.42 -3.72 13.19
CA ASP A 25 -10.29 -4.78 14.19
C ASP A 25 -9.54 -6.02 13.67
N ALA A 26 -9.69 -6.37 12.38
CA ALA A 26 -8.96 -7.50 11.80
C ALA A 26 -7.48 -7.16 11.56
N ARG A 27 -6.60 -7.55 12.48
CA ARG A 27 -5.16 -7.20 12.44
C ARG A 27 -4.27 -8.02 11.50
N PHE A 28 -4.83 -9.06 10.86
CA PHE A 28 -4.11 -9.99 9.97
C PHE A 28 -2.73 -10.39 10.52
N THR A 29 -2.68 -10.87 11.76
CA THR A 29 -1.46 -11.40 12.39
C THR A 29 -0.93 -12.63 11.65
N ARG A 30 -1.83 -13.36 11.00
CA ARG A 30 -1.56 -14.48 10.08
C ARG A 30 -1.99 -14.13 8.67
N CYS A 31 -1.35 -14.76 7.68
CA CYS A 31 -1.64 -14.53 6.27
C CYS A 31 -2.98 -15.18 5.89
N PRO A 32 -3.95 -14.45 5.34
CA PRO A 32 -5.25 -15.01 5.00
C PRO A 32 -5.18 -16.06 3.88
N SER A 33 -4.12 -16.08 3.08
CA SER A 33 -3.97 -17.05 1.98
C SER A 33 -3.27 -18.35 2.36
N CYS A 34 -2.47 -18.37 3.43
CA CYS A 34 -1.67 -19.56 3.76
C CYS A 34 -1.51 -19.83 5.26
N ASP A 35 -2.18 -19.03 6.08
CA ASP A 35 -2.19 -19.06 7.53
C ASP A 35 -0.80 -18.91 8.21
N LYS A 36 0.29 -18.66 7.47
CA LYS A 36 1.60 -18.43 8.10
C LYS A 36 1.67 -17.06 8.78
N PRO A 37 2.46 -16.91 9.87
CA PRO A 37 2.61 -15.63 10.55
C PRO A 37 3.11 -14.52 9.62
N ASN A 38 2.44 -13.37 9.68
CA ASN A 38 2.87 -12.17 8.96
C ASN A 38 4.00 -11.46 9.72
N LYS A 39 4.93 -10.88 8.96
CA LYS A 39 6.02 -10.05 9.50
C LYS A 39 5.62 -8.58 9.41
N ALA A 40 5.94 -7.79 10.44
CA ALA A 40 5.88 -6.34 10.32
C ALA A 40 7.07 -5.85 9.48
N ARG A 41 6.80 -5.12 8.39
CA ARG A 41 7.83 -4.61 7.48
C ARG A 41 7.48 -3.21 7.01
N LYS A 42 8.51 -2.36 6.91
CA LYS A 42 8.36 -0.96 6.50
C LYS A 42 8.67 -0.81 5.01
N PHE A 43 7.74 -0.24 4.27
CA PHE A 43 7.87 0.03 2.84
C PHE A 43 7.53 1.49 2.53
N PRO A 44 8.28 2.15 1.63
CA PRO A 44 7.85 3.39 1.03
C PRO A 44 6.74 3.11 0.01
N PHE A 45 5.55 3.68 0.21
CA PHE A 45 4.42 3.56 -0.70
C PHE A 45 4.23 4.85 -1.47
N LEU A 46 4.00 4.75 -2.78
CA LEU A 46 3.48 5.85 -3.57
C LEU A 46 1.96 5.82 -3.48
N ILE A 47 1.38 6.92 -3.00
CA ILE A 47 -0.05 7.12 -2.86
C ILE A 47 -0.42 8.36 -3.66
N ASN A 48 -1.42 8.27 -4.52
CA ASN A 48 -1.96 9.41 -5.22
C ASN A 48 -3.29 9.82 -4.59
N VAL A 49 -3.37 11.03 -4.04
CA VAL A 49 -4.61 11.62 -3.54
C VAL A 49 -5.21 12.47 -4.65
N SER A 50 -6.49 12.23 -4.97
CA SER A 50 -7.20 12.94 -6.03
C SER A 50 -7.37 14.42 -5.68
N PRO A 51 -7.16 15.37 -6.63
CA PRO A 51 -6.91 15.14 -8.06
C PRO A 51 -5.44 14.99 -8.49
N MET A 52 -4.45 15.52 -7.75
CA MET A 52 -3.06 15.59 -8.26
C MET A 52 -1.95 15.56 -7.19
N GLN A 53 -2.18 15.00 -6.00
CA GLN A 53 -1.17 15.01 -4.94
C GLN A 53 -0.52 13.63 -4.75
N PRO A 54 0.64 13.36 -5.39
CA PRO A 54 1.44 12.19 -5.08
C PRO A 54 2.15 12.39 -3.73
N LEU A 55 2.07 11.36 -2.89
CA LEU A 55 2.72 11.26 -1.59
C LEU A 55 3.56 9.99 -1.56
N VAL A 56 4.78 10.08 -1.03
CA VAL A 56 5.61 8.90 -0.77
C VAL A 56 5.71 8.70 0.74
N LEU A 57 4.89 7.80 1.27
CA LEU A 57 4.75 7.57 2.70
C LEU A 57 5.42 6.26 3.10
N ASN A 58 6.32 6.32 4.08
CA ASN A 58 7.02 5.13 4.56
C ASN A 58 6.26 4.49 5.71
N MET A 59 5.52 3.42 5.42
CA MET A 59 4.54 2.81 6.30
C MET A 59 4.92 1.39 6.69
N THR A 60 4.52 0.98 7.88
CA THR A 60 4.65 -0.41 8.32
C THR A 60 3.39 -1.19 7.94
N GLY A 61 3.55 -2.24 7.13
CA GLY A 61 2.51 -3.19 6.77
C GLY A 61 2.78 -4.59 7.30
N ARG A 62 1.78 -5.47 7.19
CA ARG A 62 1.95 -6.91 7.39
C ARG A 62 2.42 -7.53 6.09
N TYR A 63 3.45 -8.36 6.15
CA TYR A 63 4.04 -8.99 4.99
C TYR A 63 4.18 -10.50 5.18
N CYS A 64 3.66 -11.27 4.22
CA CYS A 64 3.84 -12.71 4.16
C CYS A 64 4.96 -13.06 3.16
N PRO A 65 6.12 -13.58 3.59
CA PRO A 65 7.19 -13.99 2.68
C PRO A 65 6.82 -15.17 1.78
N LYS A 66 5.90 -16.04 2.23
CA LYS A 66 5.48 -17.24 1.49
C LYS A 66 4.60 -16.87 0.28
N CYS A 67 3.63 -15.99 0.50
CA CYS A 67 2.67 -15.57 -0.53
C CYS A 67 3.08 -14.29 -1.25
N ASP A 68 4.14 -13.62 -0.80
CA ASP A 68 4.50 -12.26 -1.23
C ASP A 68 3.34 -11.26 -1.06
N LEU A 69 2.49 -11.46 -0.04
CA LEU A 69 1.32 -10.64 0.25
C LEU A 69 1.70 -9.50 1.21
N LEU A 70 1.33 -8.27 0.82
CA LEU A 70 1.52 -7.05 1.60
C LEU A 70 0.14 -6.48 1.96
N ILE A 71 -0.08 -6.26 3.25
CA ILE A 71 -1.34 -5.76 3.78
C ILE A 71 -1.09 -4.42 4.49
N LEU A 72 -1.80 -3.39 4.06
CA LEU A 72 -1.90 -2.11 4.75
C LEU A 72 -3.26 -1.96 5.40
N HIS A 73 -3.28 -1.33 6.56
CA HIS A 73 -4.50 -0.97 7.26
C HIS A 73 -5.00 0.39 6.78
N GLN A 74 -6.23 0.46 6.29
CA GLN A 74 -6.82 1.65 5.70
C GLN A 74 -6.85 2.85 6.67
N ASP A 75 -7.29 2.63 7.92
CA ASP A 75 -7.29 3.65 8.99
C ASP A 75 -5.90 4.27 9.19
N ARG A 76 -4.84 3.47 9.09
CA ARG A 76 -3.45 3.93 9.22
C ARG A 76 -2.95 4.69 7.99
N VAL A 77 -3.40 4.31 6.80
CA VAL A 77 -3.11 5.04 5.56
C VAL A 77 -3.74 6.42 5.62
N GLU A 78 -5.03 6.48 5.91
CA GLU A 78 -5.81 7.73 5.96
C GLU A 78 -5.31 8.69 7.03
N ALA A 79 -5.00 8.18 8.24
CA ALA A 79 -4.43 9.00 9.30
C ALA A 79 -3.09 9.65 8.88
N LEU A 80 -2.25 8.91 8.17
CA LEU A 80 -0.95 9.41 7.73
C LEU A 80 -1.08 10.38 6.54
N ILE A 81 -2.02 10.14 5.63
CA ILE A 81 -2.37 11.09 4.56
C ILE A 81 -2.86 12.40 5.18
N ALA A 82 -3.83 12.34 6.10
CA ALA A 82 -4.38 13.51 6.78
C ALA A 82 -3.27 14.30 7.50
N PHE A 83 -2.42 13.62 8.28
CA PHE A 83 -1.29 14.24 8.96
C PHE A 83 -0.33 14.94 7.99
N THR A 84 -0.04 14.32 6.85
CA THR A 84 0.88 14.88 5.84
C THR A 84 0.28 16.10 5.16
N LEU A 85 -1.01 16.07 4.82
CA LEU A 85 -1.69 17.11 4.07
C LEU A 85 -2.18 18.27 4.95
N GLN A 86 -2.28 18.08 6.26
CA GLN A 86 -2.81 19.07 7.22
C GLN A 86 -2.15 20.45 7.10
N LYS A 87 -0.87 20.52 6.70
CA LYS A 87 -0.17 21.80 6.53
C LYS A 87 -0.08 22.28 5.09
N SER A 88 -0.01 21.38 4.12
CA SER A 88 0.29 21.73 2.73
C SER A 88 -0.96 21.86 1.85
N ALA A 89 -1.95 20.99 2.06
CA ALA A 89 -3.16 20.96 1.25
C ALA A 89 -4.34 20.35 2.05
N PRO A 90 -4.86 21.07 3.07
CA PRO A 90 -5.93 20.54 3.94
C PRO A 90 -7.22 20.19 3.17
N SER A 91 -7.49 20.88 2.06
CA SER A 91 -8.66 20.65 1.20
C SER A 91 -8.68 19.28 0.51
N LEU A 92 -7.56 18.54 0.53
CA LEU A 92 -7.47 17.21 -0.05
C LEU A 92 -7.71 16.09 0.98
N ILE A 93 -7.89 16.44 2.26
CA ILE A 93 -8.16 15.45 3.31
C ILE A 93 -9.59 14.94 3.15
N GLY A 94 -9.75 13.60 3.12
CA GLY A 94 -11.03 12.94 2.87
C GLY A 94 -11.31 12.65 1.40
N ASN A 95 -10.44 13.10 0.48
CA ASN A 95 -10.55 12.76 -0.93
C ASN A 95 -10.18 11.29 -1.17
N GLU A 96 -10.66 10.76 -2.30
CA GLU A 96 -10.24 9.46 -2.80
C GLU A 96 -8.73 9.40 -3.02
N TYR A 97 -8.16 8.23 -2.75
CA TYR A 97 -6.75 7.97 -2.97
C TYR A 97 -6.53 6.58 -3.55
N LEU A 98 -5.39 6.42 -4.21
CA LEU A 98 -4.93 5.15 -4.75
C LEU A 98 -3.53 4.84 -4.20
N VAL A 99 -3.38 3.68 -3.55
CA VAL A 99 -2.06 3.11 -3.27
C VAL A 99 -1.55 2.47 -4.55
N VAL A 100 -0.55 3.11 -5.16
CA VAL A 100 -0.08 2.75 -6.51
C VAL A 100 0.90 1.58 -6.48
N GLY A 101 1.74 1.53 -5.44
CA GLY A 101 2.80 0.54 -5.33
C GLY A 101 3.84 0.89 -4.27
N THR A 102 4.95 0.17 -4.30
CA THR A 102 6.10 0.40 -3.41
C THR A 102 7.25 1.04 -4.16
N VAL A 103 7.99 1.94 -3.52
CA VAL A 103 9.15 2.62 -4.10
C VAL A 103 10.43 2.07 -3.48
N GLU A 104 11.47 1.89 -4.30
CA GLU A 104 12.78 1.45 -3.80
C GLU A 104 13.32 2.37 -2.68
N ARG A 105 13.87 1.76 -1.62
CA ARG A 105 14.24 2.47 -0.39
C ARG A 105 15.31 3.55 -0.63
N LYS A 106 16.23 3.32 -1.58
CA LYS A 106 17.26 4.29 -1.96
C LYS A 106 16.62 5.54 -2.57
N ALA A 107 15.74 5.35 -3.57
CA ALA A 107 15.02 6.44 -4.22
C ALA A 107 14.13 7.22 -3.23
N TRP A 108 13.45 6.54 -2.30
CA TRP A 108 12.70 7.24 -1.23
C TRP A 108 13.63 8.10 -0.35
N ARG A 109 14.81 7.62 0.02
CA ARG A 109 15.76 8.42 0.82
C ARG A 109 16.28 9.63 0.05
N GLU A 110 16.51 9.49 -1.25
CA GLU A 110 16.94 10.59 -2.13
C GLU A 110 15.83 11.63 -2.31
N SER A 111 14.57 11.21 -2.42
CA SER A 111 13.43 12.13 -2.56
C SER A 111 13.17 12.98 -1.31
N GLN A 112 13.58 12.51 -0.13
CA GLN A 112 13.53 13.31 1.09
C GLN A 112 14.53 14.48 1.05
N LYS A 113 15.64 14.33 0.31
CA LYS A 113 16.66 15.37 0.15
C LYS A 113 16.31 16.35 -0.97
N GLN A 114 15.65 15.86 -2.02
CA GLN A 114 15.27 16.65 -3.19
C GLN A 114 13.76 16.62 -3.37
N LYS A 115 13.08 17.68 -2.87
CA LYS A 115 11.64 17.84 -3.06
C LYS A 115 11.33 17.98 -4.56
N GLY A 116 10.39 17.17 -5.08
CA GLY A 116 9.77 17.42 -6.39
C GLY A 116 10.18 16.50 -7.55
N ASN A 117 11.09 15.54 -7.37
CA ASN A 117 11.46 14.63 -8.47
C ASN A 117 10.49 13.43 -8.61
N LEU A 118 9.25 13.71 -9.03
CA LEU A 118 8.21 12.69 -9.24
C LEU A 118 8.64 11.64 -10.27
N LYS A 119 9.35 12.06 -11.32
CA LYS A 119 9.85 11.15 -12.35
C LYS A 119 10.80 10.09 -11.76
N MET A 120 11.71 10.48 -10.87
CA MET A 120 12.59 9.53 -10.16
C MET A 120 11.78 8.55 -9.31
N ILE A 121 10.74 9.02 -8.61
CA ILE A 121 9.87 8.15 -7.82
C ILE A 121 9.16 7.12 -8.69
N VAL A 122 8.56 7.57 -9.80
CA VAL A 122 7.84 6.70 -10.75
C VAL A 122 8.82 5.74 -11.44
N ASP A 123 10.01 6.20 -11.83
CA ASP A 123 11.05 5.34 -12.42
C ASP A 123 11.51 4.23 -11.44
N ASN A 124 11.39 4.46 -10.13
CA ASN A 124 11.75 3.51 -9.06
C ASN A 124 10.53 2.84 -8.38
N LEU A 125 9.36 2.91 -9.02
CA LEU A 125 8.13 2.32 -8.54
C LEU A 125 8.04 0.85 -8.95
N HIS A 126 7.75 0.00 -7.98
CA HIS A 126 7.17 -1.32 -8.18
C HIS A 126 5.66 -1.24 -7.99
N GLY A 127 4.92 -1.27 -9.09
CA GLY A 127 3.48 -1.52 -9.03
C GLY A 127 3.17 -2.89 -8.42
N PHE A 128 1.93 -3.11 -8.00
CA PHE A 128 1.53 -4.40 -7.46
C PHE A 128 1.35 -5.46 -8.55
N LYS A 129 1.69 -6.71 -8.24
CA LYS A 129 1.42 -7.86 -9.14
C LYS A 129 -0.09 -8.05 -9.31
N GLU A 130 -0.80 -7.94 -8.19
CA GLU A 130 -2.23 -8.14 -8.07
C GLU A 130 -2.74 -7.39 -6.84
N VAL A 131 -3.97 -6.89 -6.91
CA VAL A 131 -4.69 -6.32 -5.77
C VAL A 131 -5.83 -7.28 -5.44
N VAL A 132 -5.87 -7.74 -4.20
CA VAL A 132 -6.85 -8.71 -3.70
C VAL A 132 -7.66 -8.12 -2.56
N VAL A 133 -8.82 -8.71 -2.29
CA VAL A 133 -9.68 -8.38 -1.16
C VAL A 133 -9.86 -9.65 -0.34
N PHE A 134 -9.75 -9.53 0.98
CA PHE A 134 -10.06 -10.61 1.90
C PHE A 134 -11.16 -10.15 2.84
N GLU A 135 -12.16 -10.99 3.04
CA GLU A 135 -13.19 -10.80 4.03
C GLU A 135 -12.81 -11.66 5.25
N PRO A 136 -12.67 -11.07 6.45
CA PRO A 136 -12.44 -11.86 7.66
C PRO A 136 -13.68 -12.74 7.90
N GLU A 137 -13.44 -14.01 8.24
CA GLU A 137 -14.50 -14.87 8.79
C GLU A 137 -15.13 -14.13 9.98
N HIS A 138 -16.46 -14.02 9.99
CA HIS A 138 -17.20 -13.23 10.97
C HIS A 138 -16.79 -13.61 12.39
N TYR A 139 -16.11 -12.71 13.11
CA TYR A 139 -15.93 -12.81 14.57
C TYR A 139 -17.20 -12.32 15.28
N GLY A 140 -18.33 -12.94 14.96
CA GLY A 140 -19.56 -12.85 15.76
C GLY A 140 -19.61 -14.06 16.70
N TRP A 141 -20.22 -13.89 17.88
CA TRP A 141 -20.61 -15.04 18.71
C TRP A 141 -21.61 -15.86 17.89
N VAL A 142 -21.19 -17.03 17.41
CA VAL A 142 -22.09 -18.02 16.83
C VAL A 142 -22.53 -18.89 18.00
N PRO A 143 -23.82 -18.95 18.36
CA PRO A 143 -24.28 -19.92 19.35
C PRO A 143 -23.93 -21.33 18.84
N ASP A 144 -23.36 -22.18 19.70
CA ASP A 144 -23.23 -23.60 19.40
C ASP A 144 -24.64 -24.19 19.21
N GLU A 145 -24.89 -24.84 18.07
CA GLU A 145 -26.07 -25.70 17.85
C GLU A 145 -25.96 -27.01 18.65
#